data_AF-A0A3C0ZPN8-F1
#
_entry.id   AF-A0A3C0ZPN8-F1
#
_cell.length_a   1.000
_cell.length_b   1.000
_cell.length_c   1.000
_cell.angle_alpha   90.00
_cell.angle_beta   90.00
_cell.angle_gamma   90.00
#
_symmetry.space_group_name_H-M   'P 1'
#
loop_
_entity.id
_entity.type
_entity.pdbx_description
1 polymer ?
#
loop_
_entity_poly.entity_id
_entity_poly.type
_entity_poly.pdbx_seq_one_letter_code
_entity_poly.pdbx_strand_id
1 'polypeptide(L)'
;MGEELAIESLKAGATDYVLKERLIRLAPVMRRALRDLEEVMHLRKTQELLQQSEARYRSLAGNFPNGAVLMYDRDLRYLLAEGIGLTEVGLSSQQMVGKTIWEVFPPETCARIEPAY
;
A
#
# COMPACT_ATOMS: atom_id res chain seq x y z
N MET A 1 -8.07 20.41 -42.04
CA MET A 1 -6.93 20.87 -41.21
C MET A 1 -7.19 20.70 -39.70
N GLY A 2 -8.31 21.14 -39.13
CA GLY A 2 -8.52 21.03 -37.66
C GLY A 2 -8.73 19.61 -37.12
N GLU A 3 -9.35 18.71 -37.89
CA GLU A 3 -9.64 17.33 -37.47
C GLU A 3 -8.40 16.45 -37.38
N GLU A 4 -7.50 16.56 -38.36
CA GLU A 4 -6.27 15.76 -38.42
C GLU A 4 -5.32 16.14 -37.28
N LEU A 5 -5.22 17.44 -36.98
CA LEU A 5 -4.46 17.94 -35.83
C LEU A 5 -5.09 17.51 -34.50
N ALA A 6 -6.42 17.42 -34.41
CA ALA A 6 -7.10 16.90 -33.23
C ALA A 6 -6.79 15.42 -33.02
N ILE A 7 -6.81 14.61 -34.07
CA ILE A 7 -6.47 13.18 -34.02
C ILE A 7 -5.01 12.98 -33.58
N GLU A 8 -4.08 13.75 -34.16
CA GLU A 8 -2.67 13.69 -33.74
C GLU A 8 -2.48 14.09 -32.27
N SER A 9 -3.16 15.16 -31.83
CA SER A 9 -3.07 15.63 -30.45
C SER A 9 -3.59 14.58 -29.45
N LEU A 10 -4.72 13.95 -29.75
CA LEU A 10 -5.30 12.89 -28.91
C LEU A 10 -4.41 11.64 -28.90
N LYS A 11 -3.82 11.25 -30.04
CA LYS A 11 -2.83 10.16 -30.11
C LYS A 11 -1.56 10.48 -29.32
N ALA A 12 -1.16 11.74 -29.26
CA ALA A 12 -0.04 12.21 -28.45
C ALA A 12 -0.36 12.34 -26.95
N GLY A 13 -1.58 11.97 -26.52
CA GLY A 13 -1.98 11.93 -25.11
C GLY A 13 -2.76 13.14 -24.62
N ALA A 14 -3.18 14.05 -25.51
CA ALA A 14 -4.17 15.06 -25.14
C ALA A 14 -5.50 14.39 -24.81
N THR A 15 -6.15 14.83 -23.73
CA THR A 15 -7.44 14.28 -23.30
C THR A 15 -8.61 14.88 -24.09
N ASP A 16 -8.47 16.13 -24.53
CA ASP A 16 -9.52 16.88 -25.21
C ASP A 16 -8.92 17.89 -26.20
N TYR A 17 -9.72 18.26 -27.20
CA TYR A 17 -9.36 19.25 -28.22
C TYR A 17 -10.50 20.28 -28.38
N VAL A 18 -10.18 21.57 -28.33
CA VAL A 18 -11.16 22.67 -28.42
C VAL A 18 -10.84 23.57 -29.60
N LEU A 19 -11.79 23.64 -30.54
CA LEU A 19 -11.72 24.52 -31.71
C LEU A 19 -11.99 25.99 -31.34
N LYS A 20 -11.34 26.92 -32.07
CA LYS A 20 -11.48 28.37 -31.89
C LYS A 20 -12.92 28.88 -32.07
N GLU A 21 -13.73 28.19 -32.88
CA GLU A 21 -15.15 28.53 -33.06
C GLU A 21 -16.03 28.06 -31.89
N ARG A 22 -15.48 27.23 -30.98
CA ARG A 22 -16.21 26.58 -29.88
C ARG A 22 -15.57 26.83 -28.51
N LEU A 23 -14.99 28.01 -28.31
CA LEU A 23 -14.29 28.38 -27.06
C LEU A 23 -15.16 28.31 -25.80
N ILE A 24 -16.49 28.34 -25.93
CA ILE A 24 -17.42 28.09 -24.81
C ILE A 24 -17.15 26.73 -24.14
N ARG A 25 -16.63 25.74 -24.90
CA ARG A 25 -16.26 24.42 -24.36
C ARG A 25 -14.90 24.39 -23.65
N LEU A 26 -14.06 25.42 -23.80
CA LEU A 26 -12.73 25.46 -23.20
C LEU A 26 -12.79 25.42 -21.68
N ALA A 27 -13.61 26.29 -21.07
CA ALA A 27 -13.74 26.35 -19.62
C ALA A 27 -14.21 25.03 -18.97
N PRO A 28 -15.27 24.35 -19.45
CA PRO A 28 -15.67 23.06 -18.89
C PRO A 28 -14.65 21.94 -19.14
N VAL A 29 -13.99 21.91 -20.30
CA VAL A 29 -12.91 20.94 -20.59
C VAL A 29 -11.73 21.14 -19.65
N MET A 30 -11.26 22.37 -19.49
CA MET A 30 -10.15 22.69 -18.60
C MET A 30 -10.48 22.37 -17.12
N ARG A 31 -11.71 22.64 -16.68
CA ARG A 31 -12.15 22.26 -15.33
C ARG A 31 -12.18 20.75 -15.12
N ARG A 32 -12.61 19.97 -16.13
CA ARG A 32 -12.58 18.51 -16.08
C ARG A 32 -11.13 18.02 -15.97
N ALA A 33 -10.25 18.49 -16.87
CA ALA A 33 -8.85 18.10 -16.88
C ALA A 33 -8.13 18.41 -15.56
N LEU A 34 -8.40 19.57 -14.94
CA LEU A 34 -7.82 19.91 -13.63
C LEU A 34 -8.30 18.97 -12.52
N ARG A 35 -9.60 18.61 -12.49
CA ARG A 35 -10.12 17.65 -11.50
C ARG A 35 -9.50 16.27 -11.66
N ASP A 36 -9.41 15.78 -12.90
CA ASP A 36 -8.81 14.47 -13.17
C ASP A 36 -7.33 14.46 -12.72
N LEU A 37 -6.61 15.57 -12.94
CA LEU A 37 -5.23 15.76 -12.45
C LEU A 37 -5.15 15.80 -10.92
N GLU A 38 -6.04 16.54 -10.26
CA GLU A 38 -6.12 16.61 -8.80
C GLU A 38 -6.38 15.23 -8.19
N GLU A 39 -7.28 14.45 -8.77
CA GLU A 39 -7.58 13.08 -8.33
C GLU A 39 -6.36 12.15 -8.46
N VAL A 40 -5.67 12.19 -9.60
CA VAL A 40 -4.45 11.40 -9.82
C VAL A 40 -3.34 11.81 -8.84
N MET A 41 -3.14 13.12 -8.65
CA MET A 41 -2.15 13.66 -7.72
C MET A 41 -2.47 13.26 -6.27
N HIS A 42 -3.74 13.35 -5.89
CA HIS A 42 -4.21 12.98 -4.55
C HIS A 42 -4.01 11.48 -4.29
N LEU A 43 -4.35 10.62 -5.26
CA LEU A 43 -4.14 9.18 -5.16
C LEU A 43 -2.67 8.84 -4.99
N ARG A 44 -1.79 9.39 -5.85
CA ARG A 44 -0.34 9.18 -5.76
C ARG A 44 0.22 9.60 -4.41
N LYS A 45 -0.12 10.80 -3.95
CA LYS A 45 0.33 11.31 -2.65
C LYS A 45 -0.14 10.42 -1.49
N THR A 46 -1.39 9.95 -1.55
CA THR A 46 -1.93 9.05 -0.52
C THR A 46 -1.19 7.71 -0.50
N GLN A 47 -0.91 7.14 -1.68
CA GLN A 47 -0.14 5.90 -1.80
C GLN A 47 1.30 6.07 -1.31
N GLU A 48 1.97 7.18 -1.66
CA GLU A 48 3.33 7.48 -1.19
C GLU A 48 3.38 7.62 0.33
N LEU A 49 2.42 8.34 0.93
CA LEU A 49 2.33 8.49 2.38
C LEU A 49 2.09 7.16 3.08
N LEU A 50 1.22 6.31 2.52
CA LEU A 50 0.98 4.96 3.02
C LEU A 50 2.27 4.13 2.97
N GLN A 51 2.96 4.09 1.83
CA GLN A 51 4.22 3.36 1.65
C GLN A 51 5.31 3.84 2.62
N GLN A 52 5.43 5.16 2.82
CA GLN A 52 6.40 5.73 3.78
C GLN A 52 6.07 5.33 5.22
N SER A 53 4.78 5.33 5.58
CA SER A 53 4.31 4.92 6.90
C SER A 53 4.58 3.43 7.13
N GLU A 54 4.24 2.58 6.16
CA GLU A 54 4.49 1.14 6.21
C GLU A 54 5.98 0.83 6.31
N ALA A 55 6.82 1.47 5.50
CA ALA A 55 8.27 1.30 5.55
C ALA A 55 8.83 1.68 6.92
N ARG A 56 8.39 2.83 7.46
CA ARG A 56 8.80 3.28 8.80
C ARG A 56 8.37 2.29 9.88
N TYR A 57 7.13 1.82 9.84
CA TYR A 57 6.60 0.85 10.80
C TYR A 57 7.37 -0.48 10.73
N ARG A 58 7.60 -1.02 9.52
CA ARG A 58 8.41 -2.23 9.31
C ARG A 58 9.82 -2.07 9.84
N SER A 59 10.46 -0.92 9.60
CA SER A 59 11.79 -0.64 10.14
C SER A 59 11.78 -0.58 11.67
N LEU A 60 10.77 0.03 12.30
CA LEU A 60 10.67 0.08 13.76
C LEU A 60 10.43 -1.31 14.37
N ALA A 61 9.49 -2.06 13.81
CA ALA A 61 9.15 -3.40 14.29
C ALA A 61 10.32 -4.38 14.06
N GLY A 62 10.95 -4.36 12.90
CA GLY A 62 12.09 -5.23 12.56
C GLY A 62 13.34 -4.97 13.42
N ASN A 63 13.56 -3.73 13.85
CA ASN A 63 14.68 -3.36 14.72
C ASN A 63 14.35 -3.43 16.22
N PHE A 64 13.20 -4.01 16.60
CA PHE A 64 12.85 -4.13 18.02
C PHE A 64 13.84 -5.07 18.74
N PRO A 65 14.60 -4.57 19.74
CA PRO A 65 15.65 -5.34 20.39
C PRO A 65 15.07 -6.33 21.41
N ASN A 66 15.73 -7.48 21.58
CA ASN A 66 15.42 -8.49 22.59
C ASN A 66 13.96 -8.99 22.59
N GLY A 67 13.28 -8.93 21.44
CA GLY A 67 11.88 -9.33 21.36
C GLY A 67 11.29 -9.25 19.96
N ALA A 68 9.97 -9.34 19.90
CA ALA A 68 9.18 -9.32 18.69
C ALA A 68 7.92 -8.48 18.87
N VAL A 69 7.51 -7.81 17.79
CA VAL A 69 6.17 -7.27 17.63
C VAL A 69 5.36 -8.29 16.86
N LEU A 70 4.23 -8.71 17.42
CA LEU A 70 3.34 -9.71 16.84
C LEU A 70 1.94 -9.10 16.69
N MET A 71 1.31 -9.30 15.54
CA MET A 71 -0.10 -8.94 15.33
C MET A 71 -0.85 -10.14 14.78
N TYR A 72 -2.13 -10.22 15.13
CA TYR A 72 -3.00 -11.33 14.78
C TYR A 72 -4.29 -10.83 14.12
N ASP A 73 -4.88 -11.66 13.28
CA ASP A 73 -6.27 -11.50 12.88
C ASP A 73 -7.23 -12.13 13.91
N ARG A 74 -8.52 -12.16 13.58
CA ARG A 74 -9.56 -12.71 14.47
C ARG A 74 -9.48 -14.23 14.63
N ASP A 75 -8.82 -14.92 13.71
CA ASP A 75 -8.62 -16.37 13.72
C ASP A 75 -7.24 -16.74 14.30
N LEU A 76 -6.58 -15.79 14.97
CA LEU A 76 -5.25 -15.93 15.59
C LEU A 76 -4.15 -16.27 14.59
N ARG A 77 -4.31 -15.88 13.33
CA ARG A 77 -3.24 -15.99 12.34
C ARG A 77 -2.34 -14.77 12.43
N TYR A 78 -1.03 -14.97 12.40
CA TYR A 78 -0.07 -13.88 12.40
C TYR A 78 -0.28 -12.98 11.16
N LEU A 79 -0.65 -11.73 11.39
CA LEU A 79 -0.60 -10.68 10.36
C LEU A 79 0.79 -10.07 10.24
N LEU A 80 1.53 -10.08 11.35
CA LEU A 80 2.88 -9.56 11.44
C LEU A 80 3.66 -10.30 12.51
N ALA A 81 4.93 -10.59 12.21
CA ALA A 81 5.90 -11.08 13.16
C ALA A 81 7.27 -10.50 12.84
N GLU A 82 7.65 -9.40 13.50
CA GLU A 82 8.91 -8.68 13.23
C GLU A 82 9.69 -8.43 14.52
N GLY A 83 11.01 -8.35 14.43
CA GLY A 83 11.88 -8.03 15.56
C GLY A 83 13.12 -8.91 15.62
N ILE A 84 14.19 -8.39 16.24
CA ILE A 84 15.49 -9.05 16.29
C ILE A 84 15.40 -10.37 17.08
N GLY A 85 14.58 -10.38 18.13
CA GLY A 85 14.40 -11.55 18.99
C GLY A 85 13.79 -12.75 18.28
N LEU A 86 13.02 -12.56 17.19
CA LEU A 86 12.53 -13.69 16.37
C LEU A 86 13.68 -14.41 15.68
N THR A 87 14.59 -13.64 15.08
CA THR A 87 15.74 -14.19 14.35
C THR A 87 16.67 -14.93 15.29
N GLU A 88 16.87 -14.41 16.50
CA GLU A 88 17.72 -15.04 17.54
C GLU A 88 17.22 -16.43 17.95
N VAL A 89 15.90 -16.65 17.92
CA VAL A 89 15.30 -17.97 18.21
C VAL A 89 15.07 -18.82 16.96
N GLY A 90 15.63 -18.41 15.81
CA GLY A 90 15.56 -19.17 14.56
C GLY A 90 14.22 -19.06 13.82
N LEU A 91 13.41 -18.05 14.14
CA LEU A 91 12.14 -17.77 13.48
C LEU A 91 12.27 -16.60 12.50
N SER A 92 11.41 -16.60 11.49
CA SER A 92 11.28 -15.50 10.54
C SER A 92 9.82 -15.14 10.32
N SER A 93 9.58 -13.86 10.01
CA SER A 93 8.26 -13.32 9.61
C SER A 93 7.58 -14.21 8.56
N GLN A 94 8.33 -14.65 7.55
CA GLN A 94 7.82 -15.47 6.45
C GLN A 94 7.35 -16.87 6.87
N GLN A 95 7.91 -17.44 7.95
CA GLN A 95 7.47 -18.74 8.45
C GLN A 95 6.20 -18.64 9.29
N MET A 96 5.91 -17.45 9.84
CA MET A 96 4.84 -17.22 10.82
C MET A 96 3.60 -16.58 10.19
N VAL A 97 3.77 -15.57 9.32
CA VAL A 97 2.65 -14.81 8.75
C VAL A 97 1.66 -15.73 8.01
N GLY A 98 0.38 -15.56 8.31
CA GLY A 98 -0.74 -16.37 7.79
C GLY A 98 -1.01 -17.67 8.56
N LYS A 99 -0.13 -18.07 9.47
CA LYS A 99 -0.29 -19.27 10.29
C LYS A 99 -0.77 -18.93 11.70
N THR A 100 -1.39 -19.90 12.35
CA THR A 100 -1.70 -19.86 13.77
C THR A 100 -0.51 -20.32 14.61
N ILE A 101 -0.54 -20.07 15.92
CA ILE A 101 0.51 -20.51 16.84
C ILE A 101 0.73 -22.05 16.79
N TRP A 102 -0.36 -22.82 16.60
CA TRP A 102 -0.33 -24.28 16.56
C TRP A 102 0.26 -24.86 15.27
N GLU A 103 0.30 -24.07 14.21
CA GLU A 103 0.95 -24.44 12.95
C GLU A 103 2.45 -24.08 12.95
N VAL A 104 2.88 -23.19 13.86
CA VAL A 104 4.27 -22.72 13.96
C VAL A 104 5.03 -23.50 15.04
N PHE A 105 4.39 -23.83 16.16
CA PHE A 105 5.04 -24.41 17.33
C PHE A 105 4.49 -25.78 17.72
N PRO A 106 5.31 -26.66 18.33
CA PRO A 106 4.83 -27.91 18.93
C PRO A 106 3.80 -27.67 20.05
N PRO A 107 2.88 -28.62 20.31
CA PRO A 107 1.82 -28.47 21.32
C PRO A 107 2.31 -28.11 22.72
N GLU A 108 3.46 -28.65 23.13
CA GLU A 108 4.06 -28.39 24.45
C GLU A 108 4.52 -26.94 24.58
N THR A 109 5.00 -26.35 23.49
CA THR A 109 5.35 -24.93 23.43
C THR A 109 4.07 -24.10 23.46
N CYS A 110 3.08 -24.42 22.63
CA CYS A 110 1.79 -23.71 22.60
C CYS A 110 1.15 -23.61 23.99
N ALA A 111 1.10 -24.70 24.76
CA ALA A 111 0.51 -24.72 26.11
C ALA A 111 1.20 -23.77 27.11
N ARG A 112 2.45 -23.40 26.88
CA ARG A 112 3.20 -22.45 27.73
C ARG A 112 2.97 -20.99 27.36
N ILE A 113 2.68 -20.72 26.09
CA ILE A 113 2.49 -19.36 25.55
C ILE A 113 1.01 -18.97 25.45
N GLU A 114 0.10 -19.94 25.33
CA GLU A 114 -1.37 -19.73 25.31
C GLU A 114 -1.89 -18.81 26.42
N PRO A 115 -1.41 -18.84 27.68
CA PRO A 115 -1.91 -17.93 28.73
C PRO A 115 -1.60 -16.45 28.49
N ALA A 116 -0.68 -16.13 27.57
CA ALA A 116 -0.26 -14.77 27.23
C ALA A 116 -0.87 -14.27 25.90
N TYR A 117 -1.73 -15.07 25.25
CA TYR A 117 -2.35 -14.79 23.96
C TYR A 117 -3.87 -14.64 24.05
#